data_AF-A0AAU6HXU8-F1
#
_entry.id   AF-A0AAU6HXU8-F1
#
_cell.length_a   1.000
_cell.length_b   1.000
_cell.length_c   1.000
_cell.angle_alpha   90.00
_cell.angle_beta   90.00
_cell.angle_gamma   90.00
#
_symmetry.space_group_name_H-M   'P 1'
#
loop_
_entity.id
_entity.type
_entity.pdbx_description
1 polymer ?
#
loop_
_entity_poly.entity_id
_entity_poly.type
_entity_poly.pdbx_seq_one_letter_code
_entity_poly.pdbx_strand_id
1 'polypeptide(L)'
;MDSAGEAVGLPASLYETYEAQPFSSEDGAFRGGRPMAAAGVLDVLRLHLHNTAHGRCSGTAHGHILTVQCGSEPGWRIVPREMAETVDRGAHSLQQAGMHVLRGRQSGTGVRLYAVPDDPGVVQVRPVVDGVERLPMGGHTFNGRRQQWVQLMASARTVLSGNGWESCGETPDGRTFAVRPEPIELTGSGRLQSVPRLAAEYELETRWPHSDWAAQSRVPASSVLKAVHFCLRKDIATAEAVGSTIYLTSITASDFAPYSRYTPAPQPEPARAA
;
A
#
# COMPACT_ATOMS: atom_id res chain seq x y z
N MET A 1 -3.19 -53.75 23.08
CA MET A 1 -3.49 -53.66 21.64
C MET A 1 -3.52 -52.18 21.33
N ASP A 2 -2.36 -51.64 20.98
CA ASP A 2 -2.06 -50.22 21.17
C ASP A 2 -1.58 -49.66 19.83
N SER A 3 -2.38 -48.77 19.24
CA SER A 3 -2.03 -48.06 18.01
C SER A 3 -1.63 -46.64 18.36
N ALA A 4 -0.32 -46.41 18.51
CA ALA A 4 0.22 -45.07 18.67
C ALA A 4 0.02 -44.27 17.36
N GLY A 5 -0.52 -43.06 17.48
CA GLY A 5 -0.62 -42.12 16.35
C GLY A 5 0.72 -41.46 16.08
N GLU A 6 1.28 -41.71 14.90
CA GLU A 6 2.57 -41.16 14.48
C GLU A 6 2.42 -39.70 14.03
N ALA A 7 3.00 -38.76 14.78
CA ALA A 7 2.95 -37.35 14.47
C ALA A 7 4.07 -36.97 13.48
N VAL A 8 3.69 -36.73 12.22
CA VAL A 8 4.63 -36.28 11.18
C VAL A 8 5.02 -34.82 11.42
N GLY A 9 6.21 -34.60 11.97
CA GLY A 9 6.80 -33.27 12.14
C GLY A 9 7.33 -32.69 10.83
N LEU A 10 7.19 -31.37 10.66
CA LEU A 10 7.79 -30.63 9.55
C LEU A 10 9.32 -30.54 9.72
N PRO A 11 10.12 -30.68 8.65
CA PRO A 11 11.58 -30.60 8.76
C PRO A 11 12.07 -29.17 9.04
N ALA A 12 12.97 -29.03 10.02
CA ALA A 12 13.49 -27.76 10.51
C ALA A 12 14.65 -27.18 9.66
N SER A 13 14.54 -27.22 8.33
CA SER A 13 15.62 -26.85 7.38
C SER A 13 15.31 -25.59 6.56
N LEU A 14 15.05 -24.46 7.25
CA LEU A 14 14.91 -23.13 6.62
C LEU A 14 15.60 -21.99 7.43
N TYR A 15 16.61 -22.33 8.23
CA TYR A 15 17.52 -21.38 8.87
C TYR A 15 18.95 -21.61 8.39
N GLU A 16 19.23 -21.31 7.12
CA GLU A 16 20.61 -21.06 6.66
C GLU A 16 20.81 -19.57 6.41
N THR A 17 21.84 -19.03 7.06
CA THR A 17 22.22 -17.63 7.00
C THR A 17 22.95 -17.35 5.70
N TYR A 18 22.30 -16.66 4.75
CA TYR A 18 22.98 -16.22 3.53
C TYR A 18 23.89 -15.01 3.83
N GLU A 19 25.19 -15.27 4.00
CA GLU A 19 26.20 -14.23 3.76
C GLU A 19 26.25 -13.91 2.26
N ALA A 20 26.22 -12.63 1.92
CA ALA A 20 26.21 -12.20 0.53
C ALA A 20 27.62 -12.24 -0.07
N GLN A 21 27.88 -13.18 -0.98
CA GLN A 21 29.04 -13.09 -1.88
C GLN A 21 28.75 -12.12 -3.05
N PRO A 22 29.73 -11.30 -3.47
CA PRO A 22 29.57 -10.42 -4.62
C PRO A 22 29.58 -11.22 -5.94
N PHE A 23 28.56 -10.99 -6.77
CA PHE A 23 28.45 -11.65 -8.07
C PHE A 23 29.45 -11.07 -9.08
N SER A 24 30.28 -11.92 -9.68
CA SER A 24 31.16 -11.53 -10.79
C SER A 24 30.36 -11.38 -12.08
N SER A 25 30.62 -10.33 -12.86
CA SER A 25 29.92 -10.06 -14.11
C SER A 25 30.67 -10.63 -15.31
N GLU A 26 30.42 -11.90 -15.66
CA GLU A 26 30.78 -12.45 -16.97
C GLU A 26 29.81 -13.56 -17.41
N ASP A 27 29.62 -13.65 -18.73
CA ASP A 27 28.76 -14.57 -19.49
C ASP A 27 27.22 -14.51 -19.37
N GLY A 28 26.54 -14.62 -20.52
CA GLY A 28 25.09 -14.88 -20.60
C GLY A 28 24.25 -14.02 -21.55
N ALA A 29 24.67 -13.77 -22.80
CA ALA A 29 23.86 -13.00 -23.75
C ALA A 29 22.60 -13.76 -24.23
N PHE A 30 21.42 -13.42 -23.71
CA PHE A 30 20.14 -13.93 -24.22
C PHE A 30 19.48 -12.92 -25.18
N ARG A 31 19.42 -13.25 -26.47
CA ARG A 31 18.71 -12.47 -27.50
C ARG A 31 17.29 -13.00 -27.69
N GLY A 32 16.31 -12.09 -27.84
CA GLY A 32 15.06 -12.40 -28.55
C GLY A 32 13.76 -12.34 -27.76
N GLY A 33 13.39 -11.16 -27.26
CA GLY A 33 12.03 -10.88 -26.79
C GLY A 33 11.71 -9.39 -26.97
N ARG A 34 10.60 -9.05 -27.66
CA ARG A 34 10.17 -7.64 -27.84
C ARG A 34 9.55 -7.13 -26.53
N PRO A 35 10.02 -6.03 -25.92
CA PRO A 35 9.43 -5.49 -24.71
C PRO A 35 8.23 -4.58 -25.03
N MET A 36 7.03 -5.16 -25.18
CA MET A 36 5.77 -4.41 -25.12
C MET A 36 5.22 -4.41 -23.67
N ALA A 37 5.81 -3.55 -22.83
CA ALA A 37 5.28 -3.13 -21.51
C ALA A 37 6.17 -2.08 -20.80
N ALA A 38 7.45 -1.98 -21.18
CA ALA A 38 8.46 -1.23 -20.42
C ALA A 38 8.26 0.30 -20.35
N ALA A 39 7.47 0.90 -21.24
CA ALA A 39 7.28 2.35 -21.30
C ALA A 39 6.66 2.93 -20.02
N GLY A 40 5.53 2.36 -19.56
CA GLY A 40 4.82 2.87 -18.37
C GLY A 40 5.62 2.75 -17.06
N VAL A 41 6.48 1.73 -16.93
CA VAL A 41 7.32 1.55 -15.74
C VAL A 41 8.48 2.55 -15.72
N LEU A 42 9.05 2.88 -16.89
CA LEU A 42 10.14 3.84 -17.01
C LEU A 42 9.69 5.30 -16.81
N ASP A 43 8.46 5.65 -17.19
CA ASP A 43 7.94 7.01 -16.97
C ASP A 43 7.67 7.29 -15.48
N VAL A 44 7.17 6.31 -14.72
CA VAL A 44 7.02 6.42 -13.25
C VAL A 44 8.40 6.51 -12.56
N LEU A 45 9.39 5.72 -13.00
CA LEU A 45 10.77 5.80 -12.50
C LEU A 45 11.42 7.17 -12.76
N ARG A 46 11.25 7.73 -13.96
CA ARG A 46 11.76 9.07 -14.29
C ARG A 46 11.11 10.17 -13.43
N LEU A 47 9.80 10.07 -13.17
CA LEU A 47 9.10 11.06 -12.35
C LEU A 47 9.51 10.99 -10.87
N HIS A 48 9.71 9.80 -10.32
CA HIS A 48 10.03 9.64 -8.89
C HIS A 48 11.50 9.96 -8.56
N LEU A 49 12.44 9.69 -9.47
CA LEU A 49 13.84 10.14 -9.32
C LEU A 49 13.98 11.67 -9.42
N HIS A 50 13.05 12.37 -10.07
CA HIS A 50 13.00 13.83 -10.07
C HIS A 50 12.52 14.45 -8.74
N ASN A 51 11.80 13.70 -7.88
CA ASN A 51 11.33 14.20 -6.58
C ASN A 51 12.44 14.33 -5.51
N THR A 52 13.67 13.88 -5.79
CA THR A 52 14.78 13.80 -4.82
C THR A 52 16.06 14.50 -5.28
N ALA A 53 15.93 15.58 -6.06
CA ALA A 53 17.03 16.46 -6.43
C ALA A 53 17.66 17.18 -5.20
N HIS A 54 18.67 16.55 -4.61
CA HIS A 54 19.91 17.15 -4.07
C HIS A 54 20.85 16.11 -3.41
N GLY A 55 20.42 14.85 -3.26
CA GLY A 55 21.33 13.71 -3.11
C GLY A 55 21.47 12.94 -4.43
N ARG A 56 22.61 12.28 -4.66
CA ARG A 56 22.69 11.23 -5.71
C ARG A 56 21.83 10.04 -5.26
N CYS A 57 20.54 10.08 -5.58
CA CYS A 57 19.63 9.00 -5.26
C CYS A 57 19.70 7.96 -6.38
N SER A 58 20.18 6.76 -6.04
CA SER A 58 20.02 5.59 -6.90
C SER A 58 18.78 4.83 -6.45
N GLY A 59 17.97 4.39 -7.41
CA GLY A 59 16.78 3.61 -7.15
C GLY A 59 16.67 2.48 -8.15
N THR A 60 16.47 1.27 -7.64
CA THR A 60 16.12 0.09 -8.44
C THR A 60 14.71 -0.36 -8.08
N ALA A 61 13.88 -0.52 -9.09
CA ALA A 61 12.53 -1.08 -8.96
C ALA A 61 12.58 -2.58 -9.27
N HIS A 62 12.17 -3.40 -8.30
CA HIS A 62 12.04 -4.85 -8.46
C HIS A 62 10.58 -5.26 -8.23
N GLY A 63 9.78 -5.14 -9.29
CA GLY A 63 8.32 -5.26 -9.23
C GLY A 63 7.71 -4.16 -8.37
N HIS A 64 6.94 -4.53 -7.32
CA HIS A 64 6.21 -3.59 -6.46
C HIS A 64 7.04 -3.12 -5.24
N ILE A 65 8.38 -3.16 -5.29
CA ILE A 65 9.25 -2.52 -4.30
C ILE A 65 10.01 -1.40 -5.01
N LEU A 66 9.81 -0.19 -4.50
CA LEU A 66 10.66 0.96 -4.76
C LEU A 66 11.72 1.02 -3.64
N THR A 67 12.96 0.67 -3.98
CA THR A 67 14.10 0.83 -3.08
C THR A 67 14.77 2.15 -3.41
N VAL A 68 14.76 3.11 -2.47
CA VAL A 68 15.30 4.46 -2.65
C VAL A 68 16.39 4.75 -1.62
N GLN A 69 17.61 5.01 -2.08
CA GLN A 69 18.72 5.45 -1.24
C GLN A 69 18.79 6.98 -1.23
N CYS A 70 18.63 7.60 -0.06
CA CYS A 70 18.50 9.04 0.08
C CYS A 70 19.63 9.67 0.90
N GLY A 71 20.76 9.97 0.25
CA GLY A 71 21.87 10.73 0.84
C GLY A 71 22.71 9.96 1.86
N SER A 72 23.27 10.68 2.83
CA SER A 72 24.29 10.20 3.77
C SER A 72 23.76 9.50 5.03
N GLU A 73 22.44 9.29 5.14
CA GLU A 73 21.88 8.44 6.21
C GLU A 73 21.79 6.99 5.72
N PRO A 74 22.45 6.03 6.38
CA PRO A 74 22.43 4.62 5.97
C PRO A 74 21.10 3.98 6.37
N GLY A 75 20.08 4.12 5.51
CA GLY A 75 18.77 3.51 5.72
C GLY A 75 17.91 3.49 4.47
N TRP A 76 17.79 2.31 3.84
CA TRP A 76 16.76 2.07 2.83
C TRP A 76 15.40 2.01 3.53
N ARG A 77 14.44 2.84 3.10
CA ARG A 77 13.04 2.75 3.55
C ARG A 77 12.19 2.15 2.45
N ILE A 78 11.66 0.95 2.69
CA ILE A 78 10.67 0.33 1.82
C ILE A 78 9.33 1.00 2.14
N VAL A 79 8.81 1.78 1.20
CA VAL A 79 7.45 2.33 1.28
C VAL A 79 6.54 1.37 0.50
N PRO A 80 5.49 0.79 1.13
CA PRO A 80 4.45 0.05 0.43
C PRO A 80 3.88 0.85 -0.76
N ARG A 81 3.66 0.17 -1.88
CA ARG A 81 3.14 0.81 -3.11
C ARG A 81 1.81 1.54 -2.87
N GLU A 82 0.93 0.94 -2.09
CA GLU A 82 -0.38 1.48 -1.70
C GLU A 82 -0.28 2.83 -0.96
N MET A 83 0.78 3.03 -0.16
CA MET A 83 1.05 4.29 0.54
C MET A 83 1.45 5.39 -0.45
N ALA A 84 2.31 5.06 -1.42
CA ALA A 84 2.71 6.01 -2.46
C ALA A 84 1.51 6.40 -3.34
N GLU A 85 0.72 5.41 -3.79
CA GLU A 85 -0.48 5.64 -4.60
C GLU A 85 -1.55 6.45 -3.84
N THR A 86 -1.67 6.27 -2.52
CA THR A 86 -2.60 7.08 -1.71
C THR A 86 -2.10 8.51 -1.52
N VAL A 87 -0.80 8.72 -1.29
CA VAL A 87 -0.21 10.08 -1.28
C VAL A 87 -0.37 10.78 -2.62
N ASP A 88 -0.12 10.09 -3.74
CA ASP A 88 -0.24 10.66 -5.09
C ASP A 88 -1.71 10.98 -5.45
N ARG A 89 -2.69 10.16 -5.04
CA ARG A 89 -4.12 10.49 -5.17
C ARG A 89 -4.48 11.76 -4.41
N GLY A 90 -4.07 11.88 -3.14
CA GLY A 90 -4.33 13.08 -2.34
C GLY A 90 -3.68 14.33 -2.91
N ALA A 91 -2.44 14.20 -3.40
CA ALA A 91 -1.74 15.27 -4.10
C ALA A 91 -2.47 15.68 -5.38
N HIS A 92 -2.99 14.72 -6.15
CA HIS A 92 -3.73 15.00 -7.38
C HIS A 92 -5.04 15.76 -7.11
N SER A 93 -5.85 15.34 -6.13
CA SER A 93 -7.08 16.07 -5.75
C SER A 93 -6.81 17.51 -5.33
N LEU A 94 -5.72 17.75 -4.58
CA LEU A 94 -5.30 19.09 -4.19
C LEU A 94 -4.81 19.93 -5.38
N GLN A 95 -4.01 19.35 -6.27
CA GLN A 95 -3.52 20.03 -7.48
C GLN A 95 -4.65 20.38 -8.45
N GLN A 96 -5.66 19.51 -8.62
CA GLN A 96 -6.84 19.77 -9.44
C GLN A 96 -7.66 20.97 -8.91
N ALA A 97 -7.71 21.16 -7.59
CA ALA A 97 -8.33 22.32 -6.95
C ALA A 97 -7.43 23.58 -6.94
N GLY A 98 -6.31 23.58 -7.67
CA GLY A 98 -5.38 24.71 -7.76
C GLY A 98 -4.48 24.89 -6.54
N MET A 99 -4.44 23.94 -5.59
CA MET A 99 -3.54 24.03 -4.44
C MET A 99 -2.11 23.64 -4.81
N HIS A 100 -1.15 24.43 -4.33
CA HIS A 100 0.27 24.16 -4.52
C HIS A 100 0.73 23.00 -3.61
N VAL A 101 0.83 21.80 -4.18
CA VAL A 101 1.41 20.63 -3.51
C VAL A 101 2.92 20.62 -3.73
N LEU A 102 3.67 20.83 -2.64
CA LEU A 102 5.13 20.82 -2.62
C LEU A 102 5.64 19.38 -2.58
N ARG A 103 6.70 19.09 -3.34
CA ARG A 103 7.34 17.76 -3.38
C ARG A 103 8.75 17.80 -2.80
N GLY A 104 9.14 16.74 -2.10
CA GLY A 104 10.46 16.61 -1.48
C GLY A 104 10.79 17.81 -0.58
N ARG A 105 11.95 18.45 -0.83
CA ARG A 105 12.43 19.62 -0.07
C ARG A 105 12.12 20.97 -0.72
N GLN A 106 11.24 21.05 -1.72
CA GLN A 106 10.87 22.31 -2.39
C GLN A 106 10.44 23.38 -1.39
N SER A 107 11.12 24.53 -1.39
CA SER A 107 10.75 25.69 -0.58
C SER A 107 9.59 26.45 -1.21
N GLY A 108 8.80 27.15 -0.39
CA GLY A 108 7.63 27.92 -0.82
C GLY A 108 6.46 27.78 0.15
N THR A 109 5.30 28.24 -0.30
CA THR A 109 4.04 28.18 0.45
C THR A 109 3.07 27.23 -0.25
N GLY A 110 2.45 26.32 0.50
CA GLY A 110 1.66 25.21 -0.04
C GLY A 110 1.42 24.10 0.99
N VAL A 111 1.18 22.88 0.52
CA VAL A 111 0.99 21.69 1.37
C VAL A 111 1.90 20.54 0.94
N ARG A 112 2.32 19.72 1.90
CA ARG A 112 2.99 18.42 1.70
C ARG A 112 2.12 17.30 2.25
N LEU A 113 2.24 16.13 1.64
CA LEU A 113 1.51 14.93 1.98
C LEU A 113 2.50 13.83 2.35
N TYR A 114 2.22 13.12 3.43
CA TYR A 114 3.07 12.06 3.97
C TYR A 114 2.22 10.84 4.29
N ALA A 115 2.62 9.66 3.81
CA ALA A 115 1.97 8.42 4.23
C ALA A 115 2.23 8.14 5.71
N VAL A 116 1.24 7.59 6.42
CA VAL A 116 1.38 7.15 7.81
C VAL A 116 1.98 5.73 7.82
N PRO A 117 3.14 5.48 8.48
CA PRO A 117 3.81 4.18 8.42
C PRO A 117 2.95 2.98 8.85
N ASP A 118 2.10 3.18 9.85
CA ASP A 118 1.30 2.12 10.47
C ASP A 118 -0.13 2.01 9.88
N ASP A 119 -0.52 2.91 8.97
CA ASP A 119 -1.83 2.91 8.30
C ASP A 119 -1.67 3.33 6.83
N PRO A 120 -1.60 2.38 5.89
CA PRO A 120 -1.31 2.68 4.48
C PRO A 120 -2.45 3.42 3.76
N GLY A 121 -3.66 3.44 4.35
CA GLY A 121 -4.78 4.22 3.84
C GLY A 121 -4.75 5.67 4.28
N VAL A 122 -3.96 6.04 5.30
CA VAL A 122 -3.96 7.38 5.89
C VAL A 122 -2.78 8.22 5.40
N VAL A 123 -3.08 9.48 5.07
CA VAL A 123 -2.12 10.50 4.66
C VAL A 123 -2.20 11.68 5.64
N GLN A 124 -1.05 12.08 6.17
CA GLN A 124 -0.89 13.33 6.89
C GLN A 124 -0.68 14.48 5.91
N VAL A 125 -1.54 15.49 6.00
CA VAL A 125 -1.41 16.76 5.29
C VAL A 125 -0.73 17.76 6.22
N ARG A 126 0.32 18.41 5.71
CA ARG A 126 1.11 19.40 6.46
C ARG A 126 1.29 20.67 5.63
N PRO A 127 0.87 21.84 6.12
CA PRO A 127 1.12 23.09 5.43
C PRO A 127 2.58 23.49 5.56
N VAL A 128 3.06 24.21 4.54
CA VAL A 128 4.38 24.84 4.52
C VAL A 128 4.13 26.31 4.23
N VAL A 129 4.74 27.19 5.02
CA VAL A 129 4.63 28.64 4.84
C VAL A 129 6.04 29.22 4.79
N ASP A 130 6.40 29.83 3.66
CA ASP A 130 7.71 30.39 3.36
C ASP A 130 8.86 29.36 3.54
N GLY A 131 8.63 28.13 3.07
CA GLY A 131 9.57 27.01 3.18
C GLY A 131 9.60 26.31 4.54
N VAL A 132 8.86 26.81 5.54
CA VAL A 132 8.87 26.28 6.91
C VAL A 132 7.64 25.40 7.17
N GLU A 133 7.90 24.12 7.43
CA GLU A 133 6.92 23.07 7.78
C GLU A 133 6.85 22.85 9.30
N ARG A 134 6.66 23.93 10.05
CA ARG A 134 6.45 23.90 11.52
C ARG A 134 5.47 25.00 11.87
N LEU A 135 4.57 24.74 12.83
CA LEU A 135 3.67 25.77 13.33
C LEU A 135 4.49 27.02 13.67
N PRO A 136 4.12 28.21 13.18
CA PRO A 136 4.72 29.45 13.65
C PRO A 136 4.59 29.49 15.18
N MET A 137 5.67 29.83 15.89
CA MET A 137 5.65 30.02 17.35
C MET A 137 6.35 31.33 17.69
N GLY A 138 5.56 32.36 18.04
CA GLY A 138 6.05 33.70 18.39
C GLY A 138 6.74 34.47 17.25
N GLY A 139 7.13 35.70 17.57
CA GLY A 139 7.89 36.60 16.68
C GLY A 139 7.04 37.55 15.82
N HIS A 140 7.70 38.52 15.18
CA HIS A 140 7.04 39.63 14.47
C HIS A 140 6.24 39.19 13.22
N THR A 141 6.62 38.08 12.59
CA THR A 141 5.90 37.50 11.43
C THR A 141 4.84 36.46 11.84
N PHE A 142 4.64 36.22 13.15
CA PHE A 142 3.80 35.14 13.67
C PHE A 142 2.36 35.21 13.16
N ASN A 143 1.71 36.37 13.28
CA ASN A 143 0.28 36.52 12.96
C ASN A 143 0.01 36.23 11.47
N GLY A 144 0.79 36.83 10.56
CA GLY A 144 0.64 36.60 9.12
C GLY A 144 0.88 35.15 8.72
N ARG A 145 1.97 34.54 9.18
CA ARG A 145 2.29 33.14 8.87
C ARG A 145 1.30 32.16 9.52
N ARG A 146 0.77 32.46 10.72
CA ARG A 146 -0.28 31.67 11.37
C ARG A 146 -1.62 31.78 10.63
N GLN A 147 -1.97 32.95 10.13
CA GLN A 147 -3.18 33.14 9.31
C GLN A 147 -3.09 32.32 8.01
N GLN A 148 -1.96 32.39 7.30
CA GLN A 148 -1.73 31.57 6.10
C GLN A 148 -1.73 30.07 6.39
N TRP A 149 -1.14 29.64 7.52
CA TRP A 149 -1.16 28.24 7.98
C TRP A 149 -2.59 27.73 8.19
N VAL A 150 -3.42 28.48 8.92
CA VAL A 150 -4.83 28.14 9.17
C VAL A 150 -5.62 28.13 7.85
N GLN A 151 -5.38 29.08 6.95
CA GLN A 151 -6.03 29.12 5.64
C GLN A 151 -5.67 27.90 4.78
N LEU A 152 -4.39 27.52 4.70
CA LEU A 152 -3.94 26.33 3.97
C LEU A 152 -4.56 25.03 4.54
N MET A 153 -4.61 24.90 5.86
CA MET A 153 -5.24 23.75 6.54
C MET A 153 -6.74 23.66 6.22
N ALA A 154 -7.46 24.79 6.30
CA ALA A 154 -8.89 24.85 5.99
C ALA A 154 -9.15 24.53 4.51
N SER A 155 -8.43 25.18 3.58
CA SER A 155 -8.58 24.93 2.15
C SER A 155 -8.27 23.47 1.77
N ALA A 156 -7.18 22.89 2.29
CA ALA A 156 -6.83 21.51 2.00
C ALA A 156 -7.91 20.54 2.49
N ARG A 157 -8.48 20.79 3.68
CA ARG A 157 -9.58 19.99 4.24
C ARG A 157 -10.84 20.10 3.40
N THR A 158 -11.27 21.31 3.04
CA THR A 158 -12.44 21.52 2.18
C THR A 158 -12.28 20.82 0.83
N VAL A 159 -11.10 20.92 0.21
CA VAL A 159 -10.81 20.23 -1.06
C VAL A 159 -10.84 18.72 -0.91
N LEU A 160 -10.12 18.16 0.08
CA LEU A 160 -10.04 16.71 0.26
C LEU A 160 -11.41 16.12 0.62
N SER A 161 -12.14 16.70 1.57
CA SER A 161 -13.49 16.23 1.90
C SER A 161 -14.49 16.42 0.74
N GLY A 162 -14.35 17.48 -0.07
CA GLY A 162 -15.11 17.64 -1.31
C GLY A 162 -14.77 16.59 -2.41
N ASN A 163 -13.66 15.88 -2.28
CA ASN A 163 -13.22 14.77 -3.14
C ASN A 163 -13.42 13.39 -2.47
N GLY A 164 -14.28 13.28 -1.44
CA GLY A 164 -14.54 12.01 -0.76
C GLY A 164 -13.38 11.53 0.12
N TRP A 165 -12.68 12.44 0.80
CA TRP A 165 -11.71 12.07 1.83
C TRP A 165 -12.28 12.30 3.24
N GLU A 166 -12.26 11.24 4.04
CA GLU A 166 -12.63 11.26 5.45
C GLU A 166 -11.53 11.90 6.30
N SER A 167 -11.92 12.69 7.30
CA SER A 167 -11.01 13.24 8.29
C SER A 167 -10.74 12.20 9.39
N CYS A 168 -9.47 11.86 9.59
CA CYS A 168 -9.02 10.98 10.68
C CYS A 168 -8.58 11.76 11.93
N GLY A 169 -8.77 13.08 11.95
CA GLY A 169 -8.43 13.97 13.07
C GLY A 169 -7.22 14.86 12.82
N GLU A 170 -6.93 15.72 13.79
CA GLU A 170 -5.80 16.66 13.80
C GLU A 170 -4.79 16.27 14.90
N THR A 171 -3.51 16.58 14.71
CA THR A 171 -2.55 16.43 15.82
C THR A 171 -2.87 17.42 16.94
N PRO A 172 -2.63 17.09 18.23
CA PRO A 172 -2.96 17.97 19.36
C PRO A 172 -2.29 19.36 19.32
N ASP A 173 -1.21 19.51 18.54
CA ASP A 173 -0.49 20.77 18.32
C ASP A 173 -1.00 21.57 17.10
N GLY A 174 -2.06 21.11 16.42
CA GLY A 174 -2.64 21.76 15.23
C GLY A 174 -1.70 21.85 14.03
N ARG A 175 -0.61 21.08 14.01
CA ARG A 175 0.39 21.12 12.93
C ARG A 175 -0.03 20.38 11.67
N THR A 176 -0.81 19.32 11.84
CA THR A 176 -1.11 18.38 10.76
C THR A 176 -2.53 17.85 10.94
N PHE A 177 -3.15 17.42 9.85
CA PHE A 177 -4.36 16.61 9.92
C PHE A 177 -4.19 15.34 9.09
N ALA A 178 -4.81 14.27 9.55
CA ALA A 178 -4.82 12.98 8.90
C ALA A 178 -6.10 12.84 8.08
N VAL A 179 -5.98 12.31 6.86
CA VAL A 179 -7.12 11.97 6.00
C VAL A 179 -6.96 10.56 5.44
N ARG A 180 -8.10 9.92 5.16
CA ARG A 180 -8.18 8.65 4.43
C ARG A 180 -9.10 8.87 3.23
N PRO A 181 -8.80 8.37 2.01
CA PRO A 181 -9.78 8.39 0.95
C PRO A 181 -10.92 7.44 1.32
N GLU A 182 -12.15 7.82 1.02
CA GLU A 182 -13.30 6.94 1.21
C GLU A 182 -13.04 5.58 0.51
N PRO A 183 -13.42 4.45 1.14
CA PRO A 183 -13.39 3.12 0.53
C PRO A 183 -13.91 3.08 -0.92
N ILE A 184 -13.38 2.19 -1.78
CA ILE A 184 -13.84 1.98 -3.18
C ILE A 184 -14.27 0.52 -3.51
N GLU A 185 -15.58 0.22 -3.47
CA GLU A 185 -16.19 -1.08 -3.82
C GLU A 185 -16.31 -1.16 -5.31
N LEU A 186 -16.88 -2.28 -5.70
CA LEU A 186 -17.26 -2.57 -7.05
C LEU A 186 -18.75 -2.92 -6.99
N THR A 187 -19.61 -1.91 -7.13
CA THR A 187 -21.00 -2.18 -7.49
C THR A 187 -21.01 -2.66 -8.95
N GLY A 188 -21.89 -3.61 -9.28
CA GLY A 188 -21.88 -4.37 -10.53
C GLY A 188 -22.16 -3.59 -11.84
N SER A 189 -21.94 -2.28 -11.85
CA SER A 189 -22.12 -1.36 -12.98
C SER A 189 -20.82 -0.96 -13.69
N GLY A 190 -19.67 -1.50 -13.28
CA GLY A 190 -18.36 -1.12 -13.81
C GLY A 190 -17.88 0.27 -13.37
N ARG A 191 -18.47 0.83 -12.30
CA ARG A 191 -18.04 2.07 -11.64
C ARG A 191 -17.48 1.77 -10.25
N LEU A 192 -16.41 2.47 -9.89
CA LEU A 192 -15.66 2.39 -8.62
C LEU A 192 -16.41 3.14 -7.48
N GLN A 193 -16.78 2.48 -6.35
CA GLN A 193 -17.68 3.03 -5.31
C GLN A 193 -17.79 2.17 -4.01
N SER A 194 -17.24 2.51 -2.78
CA SER A 194 -17.43 1.93 -1.37
C SER A 194 -16.78 0.60 -0.74
N VAL A 195 -15.44 0.35 -0.69
CA VAL A 195 -14.73 -1.00 -0.54
C VAL A 195 -15.44 -2.06 0.31
N PRO A 196 -15.51 -3.35 -0.13
CA PRO A 196 -16.31 -4.33 0.58
C PRO A 196 -15.66 -4.62 1.93
N ARG A 197 -16.38 -4.30 2.99
CA ARG A 197 -15.89 -4.41 4.37
C ARG A 197 -15.51 -5.87 4.65
N LEU A 198 -14.21 -6.11 4.78
CA LEU A 198 -13.67 -7.44 5.01
C LEU A 198 -14.21 -8.04 6.31
N ALA A 199 -14.48 -9.35 6.27
CA ALA A 199 -14.72 -10.13 7.48
C ALA A 199 -13.45 -10.16 8.34
N ALA A 200 -13.55 -10.44 9.64
CA ALA A 200 -12.36 -10.56 10.49
C ALA A 200 -11.52 -11.81 10.13
N GLU A 201 -12.21 -12.91 9.82
CA GLU A 201 -11.64 -14.19 9.41
C GLU A 201 -12.36 -14.73 8.17
N TYR A 202 -11.65 -15.58 7.46
CA TYR A 202 -12.09 -16.26 6.26
C TYR A 202 -11.78 -17.75 6.35
N GLU A 203 -12.64 -18.59 5.80
CA GLU A 203 -12.37 -19.98 5.50
C GLU A 203 -11.74 -20.07 4.10
N LEU A 204 -10.51 -20.56 4.04
CA LEU A 204 -9.83 -20.88 2.79
C LEU A 204 -10.30 -22.25 2.32
N GLU A 205 -10.90 -22.28 1.14
CA GLU A 205 -11.28 -23.49 0.42
C GLU A 205 -10.51 -23.55 -0.91
N THR A 206 -10.16 -24.75 -1.35
CA THR A 206 -9.48 -24.96 -2.64
C THR A 206 -10.18 -26.02 -3.49
N ARG A 207 -9.92 -26.02 -4.80
CA ARG A 207 -10.61 -26.88 -5.77
C ARG A 207 -9.74 -27.23 -6.98
N TRP A 208 -9.79 -28.47 -7.40
CA TRP A 208 -9.29 -28.90 -8.72
C TRP A 208 -10.36 -28.66 -9.80
N PRO A 209 -10.00 -28.66 -11.10
CA PRO A 209 -11.00 -28.69 -12.16
C PRO A 209 -11.94 -29.87 -11.96
N HIS A 210 -13.25 -29.61 -11.98
CA HIS A 210 -14.32 -30.60 -11.79
C HIS A 210 -14.40 -31.30 -10.41
N SER A 211 -13.66 -30.87 -9.38
CA SER A 211 -13.88 -31.33 -7.99
C SER A 211 -14.87 -30.42 -7.25
N ASP A 212 -15.36 -30.90 -6.10
CA ASP A 212 -15.99 -30.05 -5.10
C ASP A 212 -14.94 -29.21 -4.35
N TRP A 213 -15.40 -28.09 -3.75
CA TRP A 213 -14.57 -27.23 -2.88
C TRP A 213 -14.24 -27.96 -1.58
N ALA A 214 -12.97 -27.93 -1.18
CA ALA A 214 -12.49 -28.52 0.07
C ALA A 214 -11.92 -27.44 0.99
N ALA A 215 -12.48 -27.31 2.19
CA ALA A 215 -11.95 -26.45 3.25
C ALA A 215 -10.52 -26.88 3.64
N GLN A 216 -9.64 -25.89 3.83
CA GLN A 216 -8.22 -26.09 4.17
C GLN A 216 -7.89 -25.54 5.56
N SER A 217 -8.29 -24.29 5.82
CA SER A 217 -7.91 -23.57 7.04
C SER A 217 -8.74 -22.31 7.24
N ARG A 218 -8.89 -21.87 8.49
CA ARG A 218 -9.32 -20.48 8.78
C ARG A 218 -8.11 -19.55 8.80
N VAL A 219 -8.27 -18.37 8.21
CA VAL A 219 -7.22 -17.36 8.05
C VAL A 219 -7.76 -15.96 8.36
N PRO A 220 -7.02 -15.11 9.09
CA PRO A 220 -7.45 -13.73 9.35
C PRO A 220 -7.37 -12.90 8.06
N ALA A 221 -8.21 -11.86 7.95
CA ALA A 221 -8.28 -10.99 6.77
C ALA A 221 -6.93 -10.41 6.32
N SER A 222 -6.08 -10.06 7.29
CA SER A 222 -4.73 -9.54 7.02
C SER A 222 -3.82 -10.56 6.33
N SER A 223 -4.03 -11.86 6.53
CA SER A 223 -3.33 -12.93 5.82
C SER A 223 -3.92 -13.16 4.43
N VAL A 224 -5.26 -13.07 4.28
CA VAL A 224 -5.93 -13.12 2.97
C VAL A 224 -5.42 -12.00 2.05
N LEU A 225 -5.42 -10.75 2.52
CA LEU A 225 -4.90 -9.62 1.76
C LEU A 225 -3.42 -9.80 1.36
N LYS A 226 -2.57 -10.28 2.27
CA LYS A 226 -1.16 -10.57 1.98
C LYS A 226 -1.00 -11.64 0.90
N ALA A 227 -1.80 -12.72 0.95
CA ALA A 227 -1.78 -13.79 -0.04
C ALA A 227 -2.26 -13.30 -1.42
N VAL A 228 -3.42 -12.62 -1.48
CA VAL A 228 -3.98 -12.05 -2.71
C VAL A 228 -3.00 -11.05 -3.34
N HIS A 229 -2.47 -10.11 -2.56
CA HIS A 229 -1.47 -9.15 -3.04
C HIS A 229 -0.18 -9.82 -3.52
N PHE A 230 0.31 -10.87 -2.82
CA PHE A 230 1.47 -11.64 -3.27
C PHE A 230 1.22 -12.32 -4.61
N CYS A 231 0.08 -12.99 -4.79
CA CYS A 231 -0.25 -13.72 -6.00
C CYS A 231 -0.40 -12.79 -7.22
N LEU A 232 -1.11 -11.66 -7.05
CA LEU A 232 -1.24 -10.63 -8.07
C LEU A 232 0.12 -9.99 -8.41
N ARG A 233 0.95 -9.71 -7.40
CA ARG A 233 2.30 -9.14 -7.57
C ARG A 233 3.26 -10.06 -8.33
N LYS A 234 3.07 -11.37 -8.22
CA LYS A 234 3.94 -12.38 -8.82
C LYS A 234 3.46 -12.87 -10.18
N ASP A 235 2.30 -12.40 -10.64
CA ASP A 235 1.63 -12.85 -11.87
C ASP A 235 1.41 -14.38 -11.88
N ILE A 236 1.01 -14.92 -10.71
CA ILE A 236 0.75 -16.36 -10.52
C ILE A 236 -0.73 -16.69 -10.34
N ALA A 237 -1.58 -15.68 -10.10
CA ALA A 237 -3.03 -15.82 -10.09
C ALA A 237 -3.75 -14.53 -10.48
N THR A 238 -4.95 -14.65 -11.04
CA THR A 238 -5.94 -13.58 -11.06
C THR A 238 -6.77 -13.58 -9.78
N ALA A 239 -7.38 -12.45 -9.45
CA ALA A 239 -8.27 -12.29 -8.30
C ALA A 239 -9.60 -11.64 -8.70
N GLU A 240 -10.70 -12.13 -8.15
CA GLU A 240 -12.03 -11.53 -8.27
C GLU A 240 -12.77 -11.59 -6.93
N ALA A 241 -13.79 -10.75 -6.74
CA ALA A 241 -14.60 -10.74 -5.53
C ALA A 241 -16.09 -10.73 -5.89
N VAL A 242 -16.87 -11.57 -5.22
CA VAL A 242 -18.32 -11.66 -5.38
C VAL A 242 -18.95 -11.53 -4.00
N GLY A 243 -19.58 -10.38 -3.77
CA GLY A 243 -19.98 -9.95 -2.42
C GLY A 243 -18.77 -9.89 -1.49
N SER A 244 -18.83 -10.66 -0.40
CA SER A 244 -17.76 -10.76 0.59
C SER A 244 -16.81 -11.94 0.37
N THR A 245 -16.99 -12.76 -0.68
CA THR A 245 -16.09 -13.88 -1.01
C THR A 245 -15.03 -13.45 -2.02
N ILE A 246 -13.76 -13.77 -1.76
CA ILE A 246 -12.63 -13.50 -2.66
C ILE A 246 -12.22 -14.81 -3.33
N TYR A 247 -12.05 -14.80 -4.66
CA TYR A 247 -11.58 -15.94 -5.44
C TYR A 247 -10.19 -15.64 -6.01
N LEU A 248 -9.34 -16.66 -6.03
CA LEU A 248 -8.07 -16.68 -6.76
C LEU A 248 -8.07 -17.82 -7.77
N THR A 249 -7.68 -17.52 -9.01
CA THR A 249 -7.45 -18.54 -10.05
C THR A 249 -5.99 -18.49 -10.46
N SER A 250 -5.24 -19.57 -10.23
CA SER A 250 -3.85 -19.64 -10.64
C SER A 250 -3.73 -19.64 -12.16
N ILE A 251 -2.79 -18.84 -12.68
CA ILE A 251 -2.45 -18.76 -14.10
C ILE A 251 -1.12 -19.47 -14.42
N THR A 252 -0.41 -19.93 -13.40
CA THR A 252 0.80 -20.76 -13.52
C THR A 252 0.49 -22.21 -13.18
N ALA A 253 1.13 -23.15 -13.87
CA ALA A 253 1.10 -24.55 -13.45
C ALA A 253 1.74 -24.69 -12.05
N SER A 254 1.07 -25.40 -11.14
CA SER A 254 1.56 -25.66 -9.78
C SER A 254 1.01 -26.99 -9.27
N ASP A 255 1.69 -27.59 -8.29
CA ASP A 255 1.21 -28.80 -7.61
C ASP A 255 0.03 -28.53 -6.65
N PHE A 256 -0.34 -27.25 -6.46
CA PHE A 256 -1.50 -26.83 -5.69
C PHE A 256 -2.75 -26.71 -6.57
N ALA A 257 -3.91 -26.86 -5.94
CA ALA A 257 -5.21 -26.68 -6.59
C ALA A 257 -5.30 -25.31 -7.28
N PRO A 258 -5.69 -25.23 -8.57
CA PRO A 258 -5.65 -23.99 -9.35
C PRO A 258 -6.73 -22.99 -8.97
N TYR A 259 -7.73 -23.37 -8.18
CA TYR A 259 -8.77 -22.48 -7.68
C TYR A 259 -8.75 -22.44 -6.16
N SER A 260 -8.74 -21.23 -5.60
CA SER A 260 -8.87 -20.96 -4.17
C SER A 260 -9.99 -19.94 -3.95
N ARG A 261 -10.72 -20.06 -2.85
CA ARG A 261 -11.64 -19.00 -2.40
C ARG A 261 -11.51 -18.77 -0.90
N TYR A 262 -11.79 -17.55 -0.50
CA TYR A 262 -11.85 -17.10 0.87
C TYR A 262 -13.30 -16.68 1.13
N THR A 263 -14.07 -17.56 1.78
CA THR A 263 -15.44 -17.28 2.23
C THR A 263 -15.40 -16.69 3.64
N PRO A 264 -16.21 -15.68 4.01
CA PRO A 264 -16.24 -15.17 5.37
C PRO A 264 -16.52 -16.27 6.39
N ALA A 265 -15.65 -16.41 7.39
CA ALA A 265 -15.90 -17.37 8.47
C ALA A 265 -17.14 -16.92 9.27
N PRO A 266 -18.05 -17.84 9.66
CA PRO A 266 -19.17 -17.49 10.52
C PRO A 266 -18.63 -16.92 11.84
N GLN A 267 -19.10 -15.73 12.21
CA GLN A 267 -18.73 -15.15 13.49
C GLN A 267 -19.16 -16.11 14.62
N PRO A 268 -18.32 -16.34 15.64
CA PRO A 268 -18.74 -17.12 16.79
C PRO A 268 -19.96 -16.42 17.40
N GLU A 269 -21.05 -17.15 17.63
CA GLU A 269 -22.19 -16.58 18.34
C GLU A 269 -21.69 -16.02 19.68
N PRO A 270 -22.06 -14.77 20.04
CA PRO A 270 -21.68 -14.23 21.33
C PRO A 270 -22.24 -15.16 22.40
N ALA A 271 -21.35 -15.72 23.22
CA ALA A 271 -21.72 -16.68 24.25
C ALA A 271 -22.86 -16.08 25.08
N ARG A 272 -24.04 -16.73 25.03
CA ARG A 272 -25.22 -16.24 25.75
C ARG A 272 -24.84 -16.11 27.22
N ALA A 273 -24.94 -14.90 27.76
CA ALA A 273 -24.69 -14.65 29.16
C ALA A 273 -25.62 -15.55 29.99
N ALA A 274 -25.02 -16.37 30.85
CA ALA A 274 -25.69 -17.29 31.76
C ALA A 274 -26.02 -16.61 33.09
#